data_AF-A0A838MZ36-F1
#
_entry.id   AF-A0A838MZ36-F1
#
_cell.length_a   1.000
_cell.length_b   1.000
_cell.length_c   1.000
_cell.angle_alpha   90.00
_cell.angle_beta   90.00
_cell.angle_gamma   90.00
#
_symmetry.space_group_name_H-M   'P 1'
#
loop_
_entity.id
_entity.type
_entity.pdbx_description
1 polymer ?
#
loop_
_entity_poly.entity_id
_entity_poly.type
_entity_poly.pdbx_seq_one_letter_code
_entity_poly.pdbx_strand_id
1 'polypeptide(L)' 'MPTGTCPECAADVHVDTDTDKGDAVVCEECGTELEVVGLDPVELDIVDEDDDDLGDDEDDY' A
#
# COMPACT_ATOMS: atom_id res chain seq x y z
N MET A 1 9.76 15.79 4.69
CA MET A 1 8.99 14.56 4.89
C MET A 1 7.75 14.71 4.06
N PRO A 2 7.72 14.10 2.86
CA PRO A 2 6.48 14.06 2.10
C PRO A 2 5.40 13.32 2.90
N THR A 3 4.15 13.68 2.67
CA THR A 3 2.99 13.12 3.34
C THR A 3 2.04 12.58 2.29
N GLY A 4 1.68 11.30 2.39
CA GLY A 4 0.64 10.67 1.60
C GLY A 4 -0.68 10.66 2.38
N THR A 5 -1.79 10.42 1.68
CA THR A 5 -3.08 10.20 2.32
C THR A 5 -3.40 8.70 2.28
N CYS A 6 -3.74 8.12 3.43
CA CYS A 6 -4.13 6.72 3.50
C CYS A 6 -5.45 6.49 2.74
N PRO A 7 -5.52 5.58 1.76
CA PRO A 7 -6.76 5.28 1.03
C PRO A 7 -7.84 4.61 1.89
N GLU A 8 -7.49 3.97 3.00
CA GLU A 8 -8.41 3.25 3.89
C GLU A 8 -9.11 4.16 4.91
N CYS A 9 -8.32 4.97 5.62
CA CYS A 9 -8.80 5.78 6.73
C CYS A 9 -8.77 7.29 6.45
N ALA A 10 -8.28 7.70 5.28
CA ALA A 10 -8.09 9.10 4.86
C ALA A 10 -7.22 9.93 5.83
N ALA A 11 -6.38 9.28 6.62
CA ALA A 11 -5.43 9.94 7.51
C ALA A 11 -4.14 10.34 6.78
N ASP A 12 -3.44 11.34 7.31
CA ASP A 12 -2.13 11.77 6.81
C ASP A 12 -1.04 10.77 7.25
N VAL A 13 -0.37 10.14 6.29
CA VAL A 13 0.72 9.19 6.51
C VAL A 13 2.04 9.87 6.19
N HIS A 14 2.96 9.85 7.16
CA HIS A 14 4.30 10.40 6.99
C HIS A 14 5.20 9.38 6.29
N VAL A 15 5.76 9.77 5.13
CA VAL A 15 6.67 8.92 4.34
C VAL A 15 8.07 9.52 4.38
N ASP A 16 9.09 8.67 4.49
CA ASP A 16 10.48 9.10 4.48
C ASP A 16 10.91 9.60 3.10
N THR A 17 11.87 10.52 3.06
CA THR A 17 12.42 11.05 1.79
C THR A 17 13.27 10.04 1.04
N ASP A 18 13.69 8.98 1.73
CA ASP A 18 14.51 7.90 1.22
C ASP A 18 13.64 6.72 0.74
N THR A 19 12.31 6.82 0.87
CA THR A 19 11.36 5.84 0.35
C THR A 19 11.20 6.01 -1.16
N ASP A 20 11.30 4.90 -1.90
CA ASP A 20 11.14 4.86 -3.34
C ASP A 20 9.74 4.35 -3.73
N LYS A 21 9.40 4.51 -5.01
CA LYS A 21 8.18 3.91 -5.55
C LYS A 21 8.28 2.38 -5.50
N GLY A 22 7.26 1.72 -4.94
CA GLY A 22 7.20 0.28 -4.71
C GLY A 22 7.66 -0.15 -3.31
N ASP A 23 8.05 0.79 -2.44
CA ASP A 23 8.27 0.47 -1.03
C ASP A 23 6.94 0.31 -0.28
N ALA A 24 6.93 -0.62 0.67
CA ALA A 24 5.82 -0.85 1.59
C ALA A 24 5.97 0.01 2.84
N VAL A 25 4.91 0.71 3.23
CA VAL A 25 4.79 1.57 4.40
C VAL A 25 3.55 1.18 5.20
N VAL A 26 3.61 1.23 6.52
CA VAL A 26 2.45 0.89 7.37
C VAL A 26 1.79 2.18 7.84
N CYS A 27 0.47 2.27 7.69
CA CYS A 27 -0.30 3.38 8.24
C CYS A 27 -0.31 3.28 9.78
N GLU A 28 0.23 4.28 10.48
CA GLU A 28 0.26 4.33 11.94
C GLU A 28 -1.13 4.55 12.59
N GLU A 29 -2.11 5.00 11.81
CA GLU A 29 -3.47 5.31 12.28
C GLU A 29 -4.41 4.10 12.23
N CYS A 30 -4.41 3.34 11.12
CA CYS A 30 -5.26 2.16 10.96
C CYS A 30 -4.50 0.83 11.01
N GLY A 31 -3.18 0.83 10.80
CA GLY A 31 -2.36 -0.37 10.74
C GLY A 31 -2.35 -1.08 9.39
N THR A 32 -2.97 -0.51 8.34
CA THR A 32 -2.97 -1.10 6.99
C THR A 32 -1.60 -0.94 6.33
N GLU A 33 -1.15 -1.98 5.63
CA GLU A 33 0.06 -1.97 4.82
C GLU A 33 -0.23 -1.31 3.46
N LEU A 34 0.56 -0.31 3.10
CA LEU A 34 0.37 0.55 1.93
C LEU A 34 1.63 0.55 1.05
N GLU A 35 1.50 0.53 -0.28
CA GLU A 35 2.60 0.67 -1.22
C GLU A 35 2.71 2.12 -1.71
N VAL A 36 3.93 2.65 -1.81
CA VAL A 36 4.18 3.94 -2.44
C VAL A 36 4.10 3.81 -3.97
N VAL A 37 3.01 4.29 -4.56
CA VAL A 37 2.79 4.26 -6.02
C VAL A 37 3.17 5.58 -6.72
N GLY A 38 3.40 6.65 -5.97
CA GLY A 38 3.80 7.97 -6.48
C GLY A 38 4.71 8.75 -5.49
N LEU A 39 5.57 9.63 -6.02
CA LEU A 39 6.56 10.39 -5.22
C LEU A 39 6.40 11.93 -5.32
N ASP A 40 5.65 12.44 -6.30
CA ASP A 40 5.41 13.88 -6.48
C ASP A 40 4.05 14.11 -7.20
N PRO A 41 2.92 14.26 -6.46
CA PRO A 41 2.77 14.10 -5.01
C PRO A 41 2.90 12.63 -4.55
N VAL A 42 3.10 12.41 -3.24
CA VAL A 42 3.13 11.05 -2.70
C VAL A 42 1.74 10.43 -2.78
N GLU A 43 1.66 9.29 -3.46
CA GLU A 43 0.45 8.50 -3.61
C GLU A 43 0.70 7.13 -2.96
N LEU A 44 -0.27 6.70 -2.15
CA LEU A 44 -0.24 5.45 -1.41
C LEU A 44 -1.40 4.59 -1.89
N ASP A 45 -1.15 3.32 -2.13
CA ASP A 45 -2.17 2.32 -2.44
C ASP A 45 -2.15 1.21 -1.40
N ILE A 46 -3.22 0.43 -1.27
CA ILE A 46 -3.24 -0.70 -0.33
C ILE A 46 -2.32 -1.80 -0.89
N VAL A 47 -1.43 -2.35 -0.06
CA VAL A 47 -0.72 -3.58 -0.44
C VAL A 47 -1.77 -4.69 -0.45
N ASP A 48 -2.22 -5.08 -1.64
CA ASP A 48 -3.06 -6.26 -1.82
C ASP A 48 -2.26 -7.49 -1.36
N GLU A 49 -2.53 -7.99 -0.15
CA GLU A 49 -2.10 -9.32 0.30
C GLU A 49 -2.90 -10.44 -0.43
N ASP A 50 -3.98 -10.08 -1.14
CA ASP A 50 -4.85 -10.97 -1.91
C ASP A 50 -4.22 -11.36 -3.28
N ASP A 51 -3.06 -12.01 -3.25
CA ASP A 51 -2.72 -13.09 -4.20
C ASP A 51 -3.35 -14.43 -3.73
N ASP A 52 -4.44 -14.37 -2.95
CA ASP A 52 -5.25 -15.52 -2.53
C ASP A 52 -6.40 -15.84 -3.53
N ASP A 53 -6.43 -15.19 -4.70
CA ASP A 53 -7.37 -15.47 -5.79
C ASP A 53 -6.65 -15.82 -7.12
N LEU A 54 -5.43 -16.38 -7.05
CA LEU A 54 -4.90 -17.24 -8.11
C LEU A 54 -5.65 -18.57 -8.09
N GLY A 55 -6.92 -18.54 -8.52
CA GLY A 55 -7.73 -19.65 -8.99
C GLY A 55 -7.49 -21.01 -8.35
N ASP A 56 -8.28 -21.32 -7.32
CA ASP A 56 -8.68 -22.70 -7.00
C ASP A 56 -9.57 -23.25 -8.14
N ASP A 57 -9.06 -23.29 -9.37
CA ASP A 57 -9.74 -23.80 -10.55
C ASP A 57 -8.69 -24.43 -11.47
N GLU A 58 -8.29 -25.68 -11.15
CA GLU A 58 -8.09 -26.79 -12.09
C GLU A 58 -7.26 -27.90 -11.41
N ASP A 59 -7.92 -28.90 -10.82
CA ASP A 59 -7.49 -30.31 -10.85
C ASP A 59 -8.64 -31.21 -10.30
N ASP A 60 -9.85 -31.05 -10.87
CA ASP A 60 -10.85 -32.13 -10.91
C ASP A 60 -10.45 -33.08 -12.05
N TYR A 61 -9.60 -34.09 -11.76
CA TYR A 61 -9.38 -35.25 -12.63
C TYR A 61 -8.89 -36.51 -11.91
#